data_AF-A0A9D6PII6-F1
#
_entry.id   AF-A0A9D6PII6-F1
#
_cell.length_a   1.000
_cell.length_b   1.000
_cell.length_c   1.000
_cell.angle_alpha   90.00
_cell.angle_beta   90.00
_cell.angle_gamma   90.00
#
_symmetry.space_group_name_H-M   'P 1'
#
loop_
_entity.id
_entity.type
_entity.pdbx_description
1 polymer ?
#
loop_
_entity_poly.entity_id
_entity_poly.type
_entity_poly.pdbx_seq_one_letter_code
_entity_poly.pdbx_strand_id
1 'polypeptide(L)'
;MIFLSRQFFLFLSMLVEWLSFNDKIETLVETLNHKLDEPPTKLAIRHPSHPGGFVRELDKRRLNIASAYIKIAHDLSPEDTEGRLSALTMLIDQSLHAKTLNMPLNTARVQINLMKEAVKARGDKRKQMEAMSDFGLASFGHEAVIRDFLARMHMVEVPEEEKPLKDLGMGWDNHVHDNLTEGRKTPTQVLLDAFVKGISELTLVHSHIEQRGMIHETISAGNILGIKVKIGIEFSVGMSGVRRHYLYIPPYAETSKDFFSFFDNRKEVFSHFYQGILANIANRRKTLIASIERFNSNQRSKINSGYEPQSPYSLQPLTIEDLDRIVLCGQATQTHLCELMFLKTRDI
;
A
#
# COMPACT_ATOMS: atom_id res chain seq x y z
N MET A 1 -16.25 -41.68 19.21
CA MET A 1 -14.82 -41.49 19.53
C MET A 1 -14.16 -40.28 18.83
N ILE A 2 -14.83 -39.57 17.91
CA ILE A 2 -14.26 -38.41 17.20
C ILE A 2 -14.53 -37.07 17.95
N PHE A 3 -15.64 -36.98 18.70
CA PHE A 3 -16.03 -35.77 19.43
C PHE A 3 -15.12 -35.39 20.62
N LEU A 4 -14.56 -36.38 21.35
CA LEU A 4 -13.66 -36.12 22.49
C LEU A 4 -12.30 -35.53 22.05
N SER A 5 -11.85 -35.83 20.82
CA SER A 5 -10.57 -35.30 20.30
C SER A 5 -10.64 -33.79 20.05
N ARG A 6 -11.78 -33.29 19.56
CA ARG A 6 -11.95 -31.87 19.19
C ARG A 6 -12.07 -30.97 20.42
N GLN A 7 -12.78 -31.41 21.45
CA GLN A 7 -12.85 -30.69 22.73
C GLN A 7 -11.52 -30.69 23.48
N PHE A 8 -10.76 -31.78 23.43
CA PHE A 8 -9.42 -31.83 24.01
C PHE A 8 -8.44 -30.89 23.29
N PHE A 9 -8.48 -30.84 21.96
CA PHE A 9 -7.68 -29.89 21.18
C PHE A 9 -8.08 -28.43 21.43
N LEU A 10 -9.39 -28.13 21.55
CA LEU A 10 -9.89 -26.80 21.90
C LEU A 10 -9.48 -26.38 23.32
N PHE A 11 -9.48 -27.32 24.25
CA PHE A 11 -9.03 -27.07 25.62
C PHE A 11 -7.51 -26.82 25.66
N LEU A 12 -6.73 -27.61 24.93
CA LEU A 12 -5.28 -27.42 24.83
C LEU A 12 -4.93 -26.11 24.12
N SER A 13 -5.67 -25.73 23.07
CA SER A 13 -5.48 -24.43 22.40
C SER A 13 -5.83 -23.27 23.32
N MET A 14 -6.93 -23.37 24.08
CA MET A 14 -7.29 -22.37 25.09
C MET A 14 -6.25 -22.25 26.21
N LEU A 15 -5.66 -23.36 26.65
CA LEU A 15 -4.64 -23.37 27.70
C LEU A 15 -3.32 -22.78 27.20
N VAL A 16 -2.94 -23.09 25.95
CA VAL A 16 -1.79 -22.46 25.27
C VAL A 16 -2.05 -20.97 25.06
N GLU A 17 -3.24 -20.57 24.63
CA GLU A 17 -3.63 -19.16 24.47
C GLU A 17 -3.54 -18.39 25.78
N TRP A 18 -4.08 -18.96 26.85
CA TRP A 18 -4.06 -18.36 28.19
C TRP A 18 -2.65 -18.23 28.76
N LEU A 19 -1.75 -19.18 28.48
CA LEU A 19 -0.35 -19.10 28.90
C LEU A 19 0.50 -18.17 28.01
N SER A 20 0.08 -17.93 26.77
CA SER A 20 0.90 -17.23 25.77
C SER A 20 0.67 -15.71 25.77
N PHE A 21 -0.50 -15.21 26.19
CA PHE A 21 -0.82 -13.78 26.18
C PHE A 21 -1.48 -13.34 27.47
N ASN A 22 -1.27 -12.07 27.82
CA ASN A 22 -1.95 -11.44 28.94
C ASN A 22 -3.15 -10.60 28.46
N ASP A 23 -4.03 -10.25 29.39
CA ASP A 23 -5.23 -9.43 29.16
C ASP A 23 -4.93 -8.10 28.45
N LYS A 24 -3.71 -7.57 28.57
CA LYS A 24 -3.31 -6.32 27.92
C LYS A 24 -3.18 -6.48 26.40
N ILE A 25 -2.57 -7.58 25.93
CA ILE A 25 -2.46 -7.86 24.49
C ILE A 25 -3.85 -8.09 23.89
N GLU A 26 -4.72 -8.78 24.62
CA GLU A 26 -6.12 -8.97 24.22
C GLU A 26 -6.85 -7.63 24.08
N THR A 27 -6.75 -6.75 25.09
CA THR A 27 -7.34 -5.40 25.04
C THR A 27 -6.80 -4.56 23.87
N LEU A 28 -5.51 -4.67 23.56
CA LEU A 28 -4.90 -3.98 22.42
C LEU A 28 -5.46 -4.49 21.08
N VAL A 29 -5.66 -5.80 20.94
CA VAL A 29 -6.25 -6.41 19.73
C VAL A 29 -7.73 -6.02 19.58
N GLU A 30 -8.49 -5.97 20.67
CA GLU A 30 -9.87 -5.49 20.65
C GLU A 30 -9.95 -4.02 20.22
N THR A 31 -9.07 -3.17 20.74
CA THR A 31 -8.96 -1.77 20.34
C THR A 31 -8.55 -1.63 18.88
N LEU A 32 -7.63 -2.47 18.41
CA LEU A 32 -7.22 -2.53 17.00
C LEU A 32 -8.40 -2.89 16.10
N ASN A 33 -9.18 -3.91 16.48
CA ASN A 33 -10.34 -4.35 15.72
C ASN A 33 -11.44 -3.28 15.66
N HIS A 34 -11.71 -2.60 16.78
CA HIS A 34 -12.62 -1.45 16.78
C HIS A 34 -12.18 -0.36 15.80
N LYS A 35 -10.88 -0.04 15.75
CA LYS A 35 -10.32 0.92 14.79
C LYS A 35 -10.37 0.44 13.34
N LEU A 36 -10.33 -0.88 13.10
CA LEU A 36 -10.50 -1.46 11.77
C LEU A 36 -11.96 -1.44 11.29
N ASP A 37 -12.91 -1.32 12.21
CA ASP A 37 -14.34 -1.17 11.92
C ASP A 37 -14.72 0.30 11.65
N GLU A 38 -13.95 1.26 12.19
CA GLU A 38 -14.15 2.69 11.92
C GLU A 38 -13.74 3.07 10.50
N PRO A 39 -14.47 4.00 9.83
CA PRO A 39 -14.03 4.54 8.55
C PRO A 39 -12.73 5.34 8.72
N PRO A 40 -11.83 5.35 7.70
CA PRO A 40 -10.55 6.04 7.77
C PRO A 40 -10.73 7.56 7.88
N THR A 41 -10.73 8.06 9.12
CA THR A 41 -10.92 9.48 9.46
C THR A 41 -9.59 10.21 9.61
N LYS A 42 -9.62 11.55 9.65
CA LYS A 42 -8.43 12.35 9.95
C LYS A 42 -7.93 12.00 11.35
N LEU A 43 -6.64 11.66 11.43
CA LEU A 43 -5.98 11.40 12.71
C LEU A 43 -5.92 12.72 13.50
N ALA A 44 -6.25 12.65 14.79
CA ALA A 44 -6.14 13.81 15.67
C ALA A 44 -4.69 14.28 15.80
N ILE A 45 -4.46 15.59 15.72
CA ILE A 45 -3.13 16.20 15.90
C ILE A 45 -2.66 15.98 17.34
N ARG A 46 -1.44 15.48 17.51
CA ARG A 46 -0.85 15.21 18.82
C ARG A 46 -0.42 16.50 19.52
N HIS A 47 -0.81 16.66 20.78
CA HIS A 47 -0.09 17.48 21.75
C HIS A 47 0.84 16.59 22.59
N PRO A 48 2.11 16.97 22.83
CA PRO A 48 3.01 16.21 23.70
C PRO A 48 2.39 16.10 25.10
N SER A 49 2.36 14.89 25.67
CA SER A 49 1.82 14.63 27.01
C SER A 49 2.94 14.29 28.00
N HIS A 50 2.70 14.58 29.28
CA HIS A 50 3.63 14.41 30.41
C HIS A 50 3.98 12.95 30.78
N PRO A 51 5.11 12.70 31.50
CA PRO A 51 5.82 11.42 31.62
C PRO A 51 5.19 10.46 32.65
N GLY A 52 3.92 10.15 32.49
CA GLY A 52 3.13 9.29 33.37
C GLY A 52 3.12 7.82 32.93
N GLY A 53 4.29 7.19 32.84
CA GLY A 53 4.46 5.74 32.80
C GLY A 53 4.83 5.15 31.43
N PHE A 54 6.06 4.67 31.30
CA PHE A 54 6.63 4.02 30.11
C PHE A 54 5.71 2.97 29.45
N VAL A 55 5.02 2.14 30.25
CA VAL A 55 4.09 1.13 29.72
C VAL A 55 2.86 1.77 29.06
N ARG A 56 2.26 2.79 29.70
CA ARG A 56 1.12 3.51 29.11
C ARG A 56 1.53 4.28 27.85
N GLU A 57 2.75 4.80 27.82
CA GLU A 57 3.30 5.46 26.64
C GLU A 57 3.55 4.48 25.50
N LEU A 58 4.06 3.27 25.80
CA LEU A 58 4.23 2.21 24.81
C LEU A 58 2.90 1.71 24.25
N ASP A 59 1.88 1.50 25.07
CA ASP A 59 0.55 1.07 24.62
C ASP A 59 -0.07 2.14 23.72
N LYS A 60 0.01 3.43 24.11
CA LYS A 60 -0.43 4.55 23.27
C LYS A 60 0.35 4.60 21.95
N ARG A 61 1.68 4.40 21.99
CA ARG A 61 2.54 4.37 20.79
C ARG A 61 2.14 3.25 19.84
N ARG A 62 1.89 2.04 20.35
CA ARG A 62 1.39 0.90 19.56
C ARG A 62 0.09 1.24 18.85
N LEU A 63 -0.87 1.81 19.59
CA LEU A 63 -2.16 2.20 19.03
C LEU A 63 -2.06 3.35 18.03
N ASN A 64 -1.12 4.28 18.21
CA ASN A 64 -0.86 5.35 17.25
C ASN A 64 -0.26 4.79 15.95
N ILE A 65 0.76 3.93 16.04
CA ILE A 65 1.35 3.23 14.90
C ILE A 65 0.29 2.41 14.16
N ALA A 66 -0.57 1.71 14.91
CA ALA A 66 -1.71 0.99 14.35
C ALA A 66 -2.67 1.91 13.60
N SER A 67 -3.09 3.01 14.23
CA SER A 67 -4.04 3.96 13.63
C SER A 67 -3.46 4.60 12.37
N ALA A 68 -2.17 4.98 12.40
CA ALA A 68 -1.44 5.51 11.26
C ALA A 68 -1.40 4.51 10.11
N TYR A 69 -1.01 3.27 10.42
CA TYR A 69 -0.92 2.21 9.43
C TYR A 69 -2.29 1.89 8.83
N ILE A 70 -3.36 1.77 9.64
CA ILE A 70 -4.73 1.55 9.18
C ILE A 70 -5.17 2.68 8.24
N LYS A 71 -4.91 3.93 8.62
CA LYS A 71 -5.22 5.09 7.76
C LYS A 71 -4.53 4.96 6.41
N ILE A 72 -3.23 4.66 6.38
CA ILE A 72 -2.47 4.47 5.14
C ILE A 72 -2.98 3.26 4.34
N ALA A 73 -3.34 2.16 5.01
CA ALA A 73 -3.75 0.92 4.38
C ALA A 73 -5.16 0.96 3.78
N HIS A 74 -6.11 1.64 4.43
CA HIS A 74 -7.52 1.68 4.01
C HIS A 74 -7.89 2.91 3.17
N ASP A 75 -7.14 4.01 3.31
CA ASP A 75 -7.43 5.21 2.53
C ASP A 75 -6.80 5.12 1.13
N LEU A 76 -7.62 4.82 0.14
CA LEU A 76 -7.24 4.76 -1.27
C LEU A 76 -7.69 6.01 -2.05
N SER A 77 -8.32 6.99 -1.39
CA SER A 77 -8.92 8.14 -2.06
C SER A 77 -7.84 9.08 -2.62
N PRO A 78 -7.88 9.49 -3.90
CA PRO A 78 -6.91 10.46 -4.42
C PRO A 78 -7.02 11.83 -3.71
N GLU A 79 -8.18 12.14 -3.13
CA GLU A 79 -8.47 13.45 -2.52
C GLU A 79 -7.80 13.64 -1.15
N ASP A 80 -7.52 12.56 -0.41
CA ASP A 80 -6.94 12.63 0.94
C ASP A 80 -5.42 12.38 0.98
N THR A 81 -4.72 12.95 0.00
CA THR A 81 -3.25 12.89 -0.07
C THR A 81 -2.60 13.41 1.22
N GLU A 82 -3.04 14.58 1.70
CA GLU A 82 -2.48 15.19 2.91
C GLU A 82 -2.77 14.39 4.18
N GLY A 83 -3.96 13.78 4.28
CA GLY A 83 -4.31 12.91 5.40
C GLY A 83 -3.42 11.67 5.44
N ARG A 84 -3.12 11.06 4.29
CA ARG A 84 -2.16 9.95 4.20
C ARG A 84 -0.73 10.36 4.53
N LEU A 85 -0.24 11.49 4.01
CA LEU A 85 1.10 11.98 4.30
C LEU A 85 1.26 12.31 5.80
N SER A 86 0.24 12.91 6.42
CA SER A 86 0.21 13.15 7.87
C SER A 86 0.24 11.84 8.67
N ALA A 87 -0.51 10.82 8.24
CA ALA A 87 -0.46 9.49 8.84
C ALA A 87 0.93 8.86 8.70
N LEU A 88 1.57 8.99 7.52
CA LEU A 88 2.91 8.47 7.27
C LEU A 88 3.96 9.14 8.17
N THR A 89 3.93 10.46 8.29
CA THR A 89 4.81 11.21 9.20
C THR A 89 4.61 10.73 10.64
N MET A 90 3.36 10.61 11.10
CA MET A 90 3.07 10.09 12.44
C MET A 90 3.60 8.66 12.63
N LEU A 91 3.41 7.79 11.64
CA LEU A 91 3.92 6.42 11.67
C LEU A 91 5.43 6.40 11.86
N ILE A 92 6.16 7.20 11.08
CA ILE A 92 7.62 7.26 11.09
C ILE A 92 8.15 7.92 12.36
N ASP A 93 7.58 9.03 12.81
CA ASP A 93 7.95 9.69 14.06
C ASP A 93 7.78 8.78 15.28
N GLN A 94 6.71 7.97 15.29
CA GLN A 94 6.51 7.00 16.35
C GLN A 94 7.46 5.81 16.22
N SER A 95 7.73 5.33 15.01
CA SER A 95 8.56 4.13 14.78
C SER A 95 10.05 4.40 14.99
N LEU A 96 10.57 5.50 14.47
CA LEU A 96 11.97 5.94 14.61
C LEU A 96 12.26 6.62 15.96
N HIS A 97 11.47 6.36 17.00
CA HIS A 97 11.73 6.95 18.32
C HIS A 97 13.02 6.38 18.92
N ALA A 98 14.13 7.07 18.69
CA ALA A 98 15.46 6.47 18.61
C ALA A 98 16.48 6.90 19.66
N LYS A 99 16.18 7.87 20.54
CA LYS A 99 17.25 8.42 21.40
C LYS A 99 17.91 7.41 22.35
N THR A 100 17.34 6.21 22.49
CA THR A 100 17.85 5.14 23.36
C THR A 100 17.94 3.77 22.69
N LEU A 101 17.69 3.64 21.38
CA LEU A 101 17.66 2.34 20.69
C LEU A 101 19.00 2.06 20.00
N ASN A 102 19.48 0.81 20.06
CA ASN A 102 20.71 0.40 19.37
C ASN A 102 20.52 0.23 17.86
N MET A 103 19.32 -0.20 17.42
CA MET A 103 18.99 -0.43 16.00
C MET A 103 17.71 0.31 15.58
N PRO A 104 17.68 1.65 15.61
CA PRO A 104 16.45 2.41 15.40
C PRO A 104 15.81 2.20 14.03
N LEU A 105 16.59 2.13 12.95
CA LEU A 105 16.06 1.99 11.59
C LEU A 105 15.47 0.60 11.36
N ASN A 106 16.19 -0.46 11.74
CA ASN A 106 15.68 -1.82 11.62
C ASN A 106 14.52 -2.09 12.58
N THR A 107 14.53 -1.50 13.78
CA THR A 107 13.40 -1.58 14.73
C THR A 107 12.13 -1.00 14.13
N ALA A 108 12.21 0.19 13.53
CA ALA A 108 11.07 0.81 12.86
C ALA A 108 10.52 -0.07 11.73
N ARG A 109 11.41 -0.64 10.90
CA ARG A 109 11.03 -1.54 9.79
C ARG A 109 10.30 -2.79 10.31
N VAL A 110 10.84 -3.44 11.35
CA VAL A 110 10.23 -4.62 11.98
C VAL A 110 8.88 -4.28 12.60
N GLN A 111 8.77 -3.17 13.33
CA GLN A 111 7.52 -2.71 13.96
C GLN A 111 6.41 -2.46 12.94
N ILE A 112 6.72 -1.78 11.84
CA ILE A 112 5.75 -1.50 10.77
C ILE A 112 5.31 -2.82 10.12
N ASN A 113 6.24 -3.76 9.89
CA ASN A 113 5.89 -5.06 9.33
C ASN A 113 5.02 -5.90 10.28
N LEU A 114 5.29 -5.89 11.58
CA LEU A 114 4.46 -6.54 12.59
C LEU A 114 3.06 -5.92 12.65
N MET A 115 2.95 -4.60 12.57
CA MET A 115 1.66 -3.92 12.53
C MET A 115 0.86 -4.29 11.27
N LYS A 116 1.54 -4.37 10.12
CA LYS A 116 0.97 -4.87 8.88
C LYS A 116 0.40 -6.28 9.02
N GLU A 117 1.14 -7.19 9.65
CA GLU A 117 0.66 -8.56 9.87
C GLU A 117 -0.50 -8.60 10.88
N ALA A 118 -0.49 -7.78 11.94
CA ALA A 118 -1.62 -7.66 12.87
C ALA A 118 -2.91 -7.17 12.19
N VAL A 119 -2.81 -6.21 11.28
CA VAL A 119 -3.96 -5.70 10.50
C VAL A 119 -4.43 -6.73 9.47
N LYS A 120 -3.52 -7.42 8.78
CA LYS A 120 -3.85 -8.47 7.80
C LYS A 120 -4.47 -9.71 8.44
N ALA A 121 -4.12 -10.01 9.69
CA ALA A 121 -4.67 -11.12 10.46
C ALA A 121 -6.06 -10.85 11.04
N ARG A 122 -6.78 -9.81 10.60
CA ARG A 122 -8.17 -9.55 11.02
C ARG A 122 -9.02 -10.81 10.83
N GLY A 123 -9.75 -11.19 11.88
CA GLY A 123 -10.53 -12.42 11.93
C GLY A 123 -9.78 -13.64 12.51
N ASP A 124 -8.46 -13.53 12.72
CA ASP A 124 -7.62 -14.52 13.40
C ASP A 124 -7.01 -13.88 14.66
N LYS A 125 -7.79 -13.85 15.75
CA LYS A 125 -7.40 -13.20 17.02
C LYS A 125 -6.05 -13.70 17.52
N ARG A 126 -5.76 -15.00 17.36
CA ARG A 126 -4.49 -15.60 17.81
C ARG A 126 -3.30 -14.97 17.11
N LYS A 127 -3.32 -14.84 15.78
CA LYS A 127 -2.25 -14.20 15.01
C LYS A 127 -2.14 -12.70 15.28
N GLN A 128 -3.26 -12.02 15.51
CA GLN A 128 -3.22 -10.61 15.93
C GLN A 128 -2.49 -10.45 17.27
N MET A 129 -2.77 -11.33 18.25
CA MET A 129 -2.09 -11.31 19.54
C MET A 129 -0.60 -11.64 19.42
N GLU A 130 -0.20 -12.57 18.54
CA GLU A 130 1.22 -12.84 18.24
C GLU A 130 1.92 -11.61 17.72
N ALA A 131 1.38 -11.00 16.66
CA ALA A 131 1.97 -9.83 16.04
C ALA A 131 2.07 -8.65 17.03
N MET A 132 1.07 -8.46 17.89
CA MET A 132 1.09 -7.41 18.91
C MET A 132 2.05 -7.69 20.08
N SER A 133 2.24 -8.96 20.43
CA SER A 133 3.24 -9.37 21.42
C SER A 133 4.66 -9.19 20.88
N ASP A 134 4.91 -9.69 19.66
CA ASP A 134 6.16 -9.55 18.93
C ASP A 134 6.52 -8.07 18.71
N PHE A 135 5.53 -7.22 18.40
CA PHE A 135 5.73 -5.77 18.32
C PHE A 135 6.30 -5.22 19.63
N GLY A 136 5.78 -5.72 20.76
CA GLY A 136 6.25 -5.33 22.08
C GLY A 136 7.71 -5.70 22.32
N LEU A 137 8.12 -6.90 21.92
CA LEU A 137 9.51 -7.35 22.01
C LEU A 137 10.43 -6.52 21.11
N ALA A 138 10.03 -6.28 19.86
CA ALA A 138 10.80 -5.46 18.93
C ALA A 138 10.94 -4.01 19.42
N SER A 139 10.02 -3.49 20.23
CA SER A 139 10.02 -2.09 20.65
C SER A 139 11.20 -1.65 21.52
N PHE A 140 11.96 -2.58 22.08
CA PHE A 140 13.17 -2.28 22.83
C PHE A 140 14.42 -2.14 21.96
N GLY A 141 14.34 -2.51 20.68
CA GLY A 141 15.46 -2.37 19.73
C GLY A 141 16.72 -3.16 20.11
N HIS A 142 16.58 -4.23 20.89
CA HIS A 142 17.70 -5.12 21.23
C HIS A 142 18.20 -5.85 19.99
N GLU A 143 19.51 -5.76 19.72
CA GLU A 143 20.09 -6.21 18.46
C GLU A 143 19.78 -7.66 18.11
N ALA A 144 20.01 -8.60 19.05
CA ALA A 144 19.75 -10.02 18.82
C ALA A 144 18.27 -10.30 18.49
N VAL A 145 17.35 -9.57 19.13
CA VAL A 145 15.91 -9.70 18.92
C VAL A 145 15.53 -9.14 17.54
N ILE A 146 16.05 -7.97 17.18
CA ILE A 146 15.77 -7.36 15.87
C ILE A 146 16.34 -8.21 14.74
N ARG A 147 17.56 -8.73 14.86
CA ARG A 147 18.16 -9.64 13.86
C ARG A 147 17.37 -10.94 13.70
N ASP A 148 16.86 -11.51 14.80
CA ASP A 148 15.97 -12.67 14.74
C ASP A 148 14.68 -12.35 13.98
N PHE A 149 14.03 -11.22 14.28
CA PHE A 149 12.84 -10.77 13.56
C PHE A 149 13.10 -10.56 12.07
N LEU A 150 14.19 -9.87 11.72
CA LEU A 150 14.60 -9.65 10.34
C LEU A 150 14.77 -10.98 9.60
N ALA A 151 15.45 -11.96 10.22
CA ALA A 151 15.65 -13.28 9.64
C ALA A 151 14.32 -14.04 9.44
N ARG A 152 13.44 -14.08 10.46
CA ARG A 152 12.13 -14.75 10.38
C ARG A 152 11.19 -14.11 9.35
N MET A 153 11.30 -12.80 9.15
CA MET A 153 10.48 -12.04 8.20
C MET A 153 11.12 -11.95 6.80
N HIS A 154 12.28 -12.58 6.58
CA HIS A 154 13.05 -12.48 5.33
C HIS A 154 13.36 -11.03 4.92
N MET A 155 13.68 -10.19 5.91
CA MET A 155 14.05 -8.79 5.72
C MET A 155 15.57 -8.64 5.82
N VAL A 156 16.16 -7.89 4.89
CA VAL A 156 17.60 -7.58 4.91
C VAL A 156 17.89 -6.59 6.04
N GLU A 157 18.90 -6.84 6.87
CA GLU A 157 19.41 -5.87 7.85
C GLU A 157 20.02 -4.68 7.10
N VAL A 158 19.57 -3.48 7.44
CA VAL A 158 20.10 -2.23 6.89
C VAL A 158 21.15 -1.66 7.85
N PRO A 159 22.26 -1.07 7.39
CA PRO A 159 23.23 -0.41 8.26
C PRO A 159 22.61 0.69 9.14
N GLU A 160 22.93 0.70 10.43
CA GLU A 160 22.50 1.74 11.39
C GLU A 160 23.49 2.93 11.39
N GLU A 161 23.71 3.56 10.22
CA GLU A 161 24.69 4.66 10.06
C GLU A 161 24.13 6.06 10.38
N GLU A 162 22.95 6.15 11.00
CA GLU A 162 22.23 7.42 11.24
C GLU A 162 21.96 8.24 9.96
N LYS A 163 21.87 7.55 8.81
CA LYS A 163 21.56 8.12 7.50
C LYS A 163 20.21 7.62 7.01
N PRO A 164 19.48 8.42 6.20
CA PRO A 164 18.28 7.94 5.53
C PRO A 164 18.63 6.84 4.51
N LEU A 165 17.67 5.98 4.17
CA LEU A 165 17.86 4.86 3.24
C LEU A 165 18.49 5.28 1.91
N LYS A 166 18.13 6.45 1.40
CA LYS A 166 18.63 7.01 0.13
C LYS A 166 20.15 7.17 0.08
N ASP A 167 20.79 7.30 1.23
CA ASP A 167 22.23 7.51 1.36
C ASP A 167 23.01 6.21 1.67
N LEU A 168 22.30 5.09 1.87
CA LEU A 168 22.90 3.79 2.22
C LEU A 168 23.18 2.88 1.02
N GLY A 169 22.61 3.17 -0.16
CA GLY A 169 22.87 2.41 -1.38
C GLY A 169 22.45 0.93 -1.36
N MET A 170 21.43 0.57 -0.57
CA MET A 170 21.03 -0.82 -0.28
C MET A 170 20.32 -1.53 -1.46
N GLY A 171 19.62 -0.80 -2.32
CA GLY A 171 18.90 -1.38 -3.46
C GLY A 171 17.98 -0.39 -4.18
N TRP A 172 17.55 -0.76 -5.39
CA TRP A 172 16.66 0.06 -6.21
C TRP A 172 15.65 -0.78 -7.00
N ASP A 173 14.50 -0.19 -7.32
CA ASP A 173 13.56 -0.69 -8.33
C ASP A 173 13.16 0.45 -9.28
N ASN A 174 13.37 0.25 -10.58
CA ASN A 174 13.24 1.29 -11.59
C ASN A 174 11.91 1.27 -12.36
N HIS A 175 10.98 0.39 -12.00
CA HIS A 175 9.70 0.32 -12.71
C HIS A 175 8.57 -0.17 -11.78
N VAL A 176 8.00 0.75 -11.00
CA VAL A 176 6.90 0.43 -10.06
C VAL A 176 5.64 1.23 -10.40
N HIS A 177 4.50 0.55 -10.44
CA HIS A 177 3.18 1.16 -10.66
C HIS A 177 2.38 1.31 -9.36
N ASP A 178 1.68 2.42 -9.24
CA ASP A 178 0.70 2.71 -8.18
C ASP A 178 -0.74 2.47 -8.65
N ASN A 179 -1.72 2.70 -7.77
CA ASN A 179 -3.14 2.52 -8.03
C ASN A 179 -3.76 3.50 -9.03
N LEU A 180 -3.03 4.53 -9.47
CA LEU A 180 -3.49 5.47 -10.50
C LEU A 180 -3.13 5.02 -11.92
N THR A 181 -2.28 4.00 -12.02
CA THR A 181 -1.90 3.33 -13.27
C THR A 181 -2.36 1.88 -13.27
N GLU A 182 -1.45 0.91 -13.09
CA GLU A 182 -1.72 -0.53 -13.15
C GLU A 182 -1.55 -1.24 -11.80
N GLY A 183 -1.08 -0.52 -10.78
CA GLY A 183 -0.89 -1.03 -9.42
C GLY A 183 -2.19 -1.07 -8.61
N ARG A 184 -2.09 -1.53 -7.36
CA ARG A 184 -3.22 -1.61 -6.41
C ARG A 184 -2.99 -0.82 -5.13
N LYS A 185 -1.85 -0.14 -5.03
CA LYS A 185 -1.40 0.56 -3.82
C LYS A 185 -1.19 2.03 -4.13
N THR A 186 -1.56 2.89 -3.18
CA THR A 186 -1.24 4.32 -3.26
C THR A 186 0.28 4.54 -3.25
N PRO A 187 0.79 5.67 -3.74
CA PRO A 187 2.22 5.99 -3.66
C PRO A 187 2.79 5.83 -2.24
N THR A 188 2.05 6.30 -1.23
CA THR A 188 2.41 6.15 0.19
C THR A 188 2.59 4.67 0.57
N GLN A 189 1.66 3.80 0.16
CA GLN A 189 1.72 2.37 0.47
C GLN A 189 2.89 1.66 -0.24
N VAL A 190 3.14 2.01 -1.51
CA VAL A 190 4.27 1.48 -2.29
C VAL A 190 5.59 1.83 -1.60
N LEU A 191 5.75 3.09 -1.21
CA LEU A 191 6.97 3.58 -0.57
C LEU A 191 7.13 3.02 0.85
N LEU A 192 6.04 2.86 1.61
CA LEU A 192 6.09 2.22 2.93
C LEU A 192 6.56 0.75 2.85
N ASP A 193 6.09 0.00 1.85
CA ASP A 193 6.58 -1.36 1.61
C ASP A 193 8.06 -1.37 1.22
N ALA A 194 8.51 -0.40 0.44
CA ALA A 194 9.91 -0.25 0.06
C ALA A 194 10.81 0.09 1.26
N PHE A 195 10.32 0.95 2.16
CA PHE A 195 10.98 1.26 3.43
C PHE A 195 11.16 0.00 4.29
N VAL A 196 10.08 -0.78 4.47
CA VAL A 196 10.14 -2.06 5.20
C VAL A 196 11.18 -2.98 4.54
N LYS A 197 11.22 -3.05 3.21
CA LYS A 197 12.23 -3.85 2.48
C LYS A 197 13.66 -3.30 2.54
N GLY A 198 13.86 -2.05 2.98
CA GLY A 198 15.17 -1.40 3.02
C GLY A 198 15.67 -0.92 1.65
N ILE A 199 14.76 -0.58 0.74
CA ILE A 199 15.09 -0.07 -0.60
C ILE A 199 15.49 1.41 -0.51
N SER A 200 16.59 1.79 -1.16
CA SER A 200 17.14 3.15 -1.15
C SER A 200 16.56 4.04 -2.25
N GLU A 201 16.23 3.46 -3.41
CA GLU A 201 15.75 4.21 -4.57
C GLU A 201 14.58 3.51 -5.27
N LEU A 202 13.58 4.30 -5.68
CA LEU A 202 12.44 3.82 -6.46
C LEU A 202 12.16 4.75 -7.64
N THR A 203 11.76 4.17 -8.78
CA THR A 203 11.13 4.92 -9.87
C THR A 203 9.65 4.54 -9.93
N LEU A 204 8.78 5.47 -9.50
CA LEU A 204 7.33 5.32 -9.65
C LEU A 204 6.91 5.79 -11.04
N VAL A 205 6.20 4.93 -11.76
CA VAL A 205 5.87 5.08 -13.17
C VAL A 205 4.43 5.52 -13.32
N HIS A 206 4.25 6.66 -13.98
CA HIS A 206 2.94 7.25 -14.23
C HIS A 206 2.71 7.45 -15.72
N SER A 207 1.48 7.21 -16.17
CA SER A 207 1.05 7.53 -17.53
C SER A 207 0.42 8.92 -17.66
N HIS A 208 0.19 9.60 -16.54
CA HIS A 208 -0.52 10.87 -16.48
C HIS A 208 0.19 11.85 -15.53
N ILE A 209 0.86 12.85 -16.08
CA ILE A 209 1.76 13.73 -15.31
C ILE A 209 1.09 15.00 -14.78
N GLU A 210 -0.13 15.31 -15.21
CA GLU A 210 -0.89 16.46 -14.72
C GLU A 210 -1.54 16.23 -13.35
N GLN A 211 -1.48 15.00 -12.81
CA GLN A 211 -2.00 14.67 -11.49
C GLN A 211 -1.07 15.17 -10.38
N ARG A 212 -1.14 16.49 -10.12
CA ARG A 212 -0.27 17.18 -9.16
C ARG A 212 -0.28 16.60 -7.76
N GLY A 213 -1.46 16.18 -7.26
CA GLY A 213 -1.61 15.56 -5.94
C GLY A 213 -0.81 14.27 -5.81
N MET A 214 -0.83 13.41 -6.83
CA MET A 214 -0.09 12.15 -6.82
C MET A 214 1.42 12.36 -6.85
N ILE A 215 1.91 13.26 -7.70
CA ILE A 215 3.35 13.56 -7.77
C ILE A 215 3.82 14.17 -6.45
N HIS A 216 2.98 15.00 -5.84
CA HIS A 216 3.21 15.50 -4.49
C HIS A 216 3.27 14.37 -3.47
N GLU A 217 2.29 13.46 -3.43
CA GLU A 217 2.28 12.31 -2.53
C GLU A 217 3.54 11.46 -2.68
N THR A 218 3.91 11.15 -3.93
CA THR A 218 5.04 10.29 -4.27
C THR A 218 6.36 10.88 -3.76
N ILE A 219 6.63 12.15 -4.06
CA ILE A 219 7.87 12.81 -3.65
C ILE A 219 7.88 13.03 -2.13
N SER A 220 6.76 13.50 -1.55
CA SER A 220 6.66 13.75 -0.12
C SER A 220 6.80 12.48 0.71
N ALA A 221 6.16 11.37 0.33
CA ALA A 221 6.29 10.10 1.02
C ALA A 221 7.72 9.56 0.93
N GLY A 222 8.39 9.72 -0.23
CA GLY A 222 9.81 9.39 -0.39
C GLY A 222 10.68 10.15 0.60
N ASN A 223 10.47 11.46 0.70
CA ASN A 223 11.20 12.31 1.65
C ASN A 223 10.96 11.92 3.11
N ILE A 224 9.71 11.63 3.51
CA ILE A 224 9.36 11.18 4.87
C ILE A 224 10.06 9.86 5.21
N LEU A 225 10.12 8.93 4.27
CA LEU A 225 10.72 7.61 4.46
C LEU A 225 12.24 7.58 4.24
N GLY A 226 12.82 8.70 3.82
CA GLY A 226 14.23 8.77 3.45
C GLY A 226 14.58 7.92 2.23
N ILE A 227 13.65 7.71 1.29
CA ILE A 227 13.85 6.96 0.04
C ILE A 227 13.97 7.96 -1.11
N LYS A 228 14.94 7.73 -2.01
CA LYS A 228 15.05 8.55 -3.21
C LYS A 228 14.01 8.10 -4.22
N VAL A 229 13.13 9.01 -4.60
CA VAL A 229 12.05 8.70 -5.56
C VAL A 229 12.26 9.46 -6.86
N LYS A 230 12.27 8.71 -7.95
CA LYS A 230 12.21 9.23 -9.33
C LYS A 230 10.80 9.04 -9.86
N ILE A 231 10.37 10.00 -10.68
CA ILE A 231 9.09 9.92 -11.38
C ILE A 231 9.37 9.48 -12.80
N GLY A 232 8.84 8.34 -13.22
CA GLY A 232 8.90 7.85 -14.60
C GLY A 232 7.62 8.17 -15.35
N ILE A 233 7.74 8.52 -16.63
CA ILE A 233 6.61 8.80 -17.52
C ILE A 233 6.54 7.71 -18.57
N GLU A 234 5.55 6.81 -18.46
CA GLU A 234 5.40 5.70 -19.40
C GLU A 234 4.42 6.01 -20.52
N PHE A 235 4.84 5.72 -21.74
CA PHE A 235 4.02 5.86 -22.94
C PHE A 235 4.33 4.79 -23.96
N SER A 236 3.41 4.60 -24.90
CA SER A 236 3.54 3.61 -25.95
C SER A 236 3.56 4.27 -27.32
N VAL A 237 4.32 3.68 -28.24
CA VAL A 237 4.42 4.15 -29.63
C VAL A 237 4.26 2.96 -30.57
N GLY A 238 3.58 3.18 -31.70
CA GLY A 238 3.35 2.19 -32.74
C GLY A 238 1.95 1.58 -32.73
N MET A 239 1.71 0.68 -33.68
CA MET A 239 0.42 0.00 -33.87
C MET A 239 0.23 -1.18 -32.92
N SER A 240 -1.03 -1.60 -32.73
CA SER A 240 -1.35 -2.82 -31.98
C SER A 240 -0.57 -4.03 -32.53
N GLY A 241 -0.04 -4.88 -31.65
CA GLY A 241 0.77 -6.05 -32.00
C GLY A 241 2.27 -5.77 -32.19
N VAL A 242 2.66 -4.53 -32.51
CA VAL A 242 4.08 -4.10 -32.67
C VAL A 242 4.43 -2.90 -31.77
N ARG A 243 3.55 -2.60 -30.81
CA ARG A 243 3.65 -1.46 -29.93
C ARG A 243 4.87 -1.60 -29.01
N ARG A 244 5.63 -0.51 -28.88
CA ARG A 244 6.78 -0.42 -27.96
C ARG A 244 6.41 0.47 -26.79
N HIS A 245 6.92 0.09 -25.61
CA HIS A 245 6.75 0.83 -24.36
C HIS A 245 8.04 1.59 -24.08
N TYR A 246 7.89 2.86 -23.70
CA TYR A 246 8.99 3.77 -23.41
C TYR A 246 8.76 4.40 -22.05
N LEU A 247 9.85 4.57 -21.32
CA LEU A 247 9.89 5.26 -20.04
C LEU A 247 10.79 6.48 -20.18
N TYR A 248 10.22 7.67 -19.96
CA TYR A 248 11.00 8.90 -19.85
C TYR A 248 11.15 9.26 -18.37
N ILE A 249 12.40 9.37 -17.90
CA ILE A 249 12.72 9.75 -16.53
C ILE A 249 13.32 11.16 -16.59
N PRO A 250 12.60 12.21 -16.15
CA PRO A 250 13.13 13.56 -16.03
C PRO A 250 14.20 13.64 -14.93
N PRO A 251 14.95 14.75 -14.85
CA PRO A 251 15.90 14.98 -13.76
C PRO A 251 15.25 14.80 -12.39
N TYR A 252 16.04 14.36 -11.43
CA TYR A 252 15.61 14.20 -10.04
C TYR A 252 15.12 15.54 -9.47
N ALA A 253 14.02 15.49 -8.71
CA ALA A 253 13.42 16.63 -8.05
C ALA A 253 13.18 16.29 -6.58
N GLU A 254 13.71 17.12 -5.67
CA GLU A 254 13.53 16.93 -4.22
C GLU A 254 12.09 17.29 -3.80
N THR A 255 11.44 18.20 -4.53
CA THR A 255 10.06 18.62 -4.27
C THR A 255 9.19 18.51 -5.51
N SER A 256 7.87 18.33 -5.32
CA SER A 256 6.91 18.36 -6.43
C SER A 256 6.89 19.72 -7.14
N LYS A 257 7.18 20.82 -6.43
CA LYS A 257 7.32 22.14 -7.05
C LYS A 257 8.48 22.17 -8.05
N ASP A 258 9.63 21.61 -7.69
CA ASP A 258 10.80 21.54 -8.58
C ASP A 258 10.50 20.66 -9.79
N PHE A 259 9.82 19.54 -9.56
CA PHE A 259 9.36 18.65 -10.63
C PHE A 259 8.48 19.39 -11.64
N PHE A 260 7.43 20.10 -11.19
CA PHE A 260 6.55 20.83 -12.11
C PHE A 260 7.25 22.02 -12.77
N SER A 261 8.10 22.73 -12.03
CA SER A 261 8.89 23.85 -12.58
C SER A 261 9.80 23.39 -13.72
N PHE A 262 10.34 22.17 -13.66
CA PHE A 262 11.15 21.62 -14.75
C PHE A 262 10.38 21.57 -16.08
N PHE A 263 9.12 21.13 -16.03
CA PHE A 263 8.26 21.02 -17.21
C PHE A 263 7.68 22.38 -17.63
N ASP A 264 7.20 23.18 -16.67
CA ASP A 264 6.58 24.48 -16.94
C ASP A 264 7.57 25.41 -17.65
N ASN A 265 8.84 25.43 -17.22
CA ASN A 265 9.90 26.21 -17.85
C ASN A 265 10.32 25.70 -19.24
N ARG A 266 9.84 24.52 -19.66
CA ARG A 266 10.18 23.85 -20.94
C ARG A 266 8.94 23.45 -21.72
N LYS A 267 7.81 24.10 -21.48
CA LYS A 267 6.51 23.73 -22.03
C LYS A 267 6.51 23.62 -23.56
N GLU A 268 7.23 24.51 -24.24
CA GLU A 268 7.34 24.49 -25.71
C GLU A 268 8.04 23.22 -26.21
N VAL A 269 9.15 22.84 -25.57
CA VAL A 269 9.92 21.62 -25.90
C VAL A 269 9.08 20.37 -25.66
N PHE A 270 8.31 20.33 -24.57
CA PHE A 270 7.49 19.17 -24.22
C PHE A 270 6.10 19.17 -24.87
N SER A 271 5.72 20.19 -25.62
CA SER A 271 4.35 20.34 -26.16
C SER A 271 3.89 19.11 -26.96
N HIS A 272 4.70 18.62 -27.90
CA HIS A 272 4.43 17.40 -28.67
C HIS A 272 4.43 16.14 -27.80
N PHE A 273 5.31 16.09 -26.80
CA PHE A 273 5.35 14.99 -25.85
C PHE A 273 4.03 14.90 -25.06
N TYR A 274 3.56 16.01 -24.49
CA TYR A 274 2.26 16.10 -23.81
C TYR A 274 1.09 15.68 -24.70
N GLN A 275 1.04 16.17 -25.94
CA GLN A 275 0.01 15.75 -26.89
C GLN A 275 0.06 14.24 -27.14
N GLY A 276 1.25 13.66 -27.25
CA GLY A 276 1.46 12.22 -27.38
C GLY A 276 0.99 11.42 -26.17
N ILE A 277 1.22 11.92 -24.95
CA ILE A 277 0.74 11.32 -23.69
C ILE A 277 -0.80 11.35 -23.64
N LEU A 278 -1.43 12.49 -23.95
CA LEU A 278 -2.89 12.61 -23.98
C LEU A 278 -3.52 11.70 -25.04
N ALA A 279 -2.91 11.61 -26.22
CA ALA A 279 -3.34 10.68 -27.27
C ALA A 279 -3.20 9.22 -26.82
N ASN A 280 -2.11 8.88 -26.10
CA ASN A 280 -1.89 7.56 -25.51
C ASN A 280 -3.01 7.19 -24.51
N ILE A 281 -3.34 8.10 -23.60
CA ILE A 281 -4.44 7.94 -22.63
C ILE A 281 -5.77 7.73 -23.38
N ALA A 282 -6.10 8.59 -24.34
CA ALA A 282 -7.33 8.47 -25.12
C ALA A 282 -7.43 7.13 -25.88
N ASN A 283 -6.33 6.69 -26.50
CA ASN A 283 -6.28 5.43 -27.24
C ASN A 283 -6.41 4.20 -26.34
N ARG A 284 -5.83 4.25 -25.12
CA ARG A 284 -6.03 3.20 -24.12
C ARG A 284 -7.51 3.07 -23.72
N ARG A 285 -8.22 4.21 -23.51
CA ARG A 285 -9.66 4.19 -23.21
C ARG A 285 -10.49 3.63 -24.36
N LYS A 286 -10.20 4.05 -25.61
CA LYS A 286 -10.85 3.49 -26.81
C LYS A 286 -10.65 1.98 -26.92
N THR A 287 -9.44 1.49 -26.62
CA THR A 287 -9.13 0.05 -26.66
C THR A 287 -9.94 -0.74 -25.64
N LEU A 288 -10.14 -0.20 -24.43
CA LEU A 288 -10.98 -0.84 -23.41
C LEU A 288 -12.46 -0.89 -23.82
N ILE A 289 -13.00 0.20 -24.34
CA ILE A 289 -14.37 0.25 -24.86
C ILE A 289 -14.57 -0.80 -25.95
N ALA A 290 -13.68 -0.84 -26.94
CA ALA A 290 -13.73 -1.84 -28.01
C ALA A 290 -13.60 -3.29 -27.49
N SER A 291 -12.84 -3.49 -26.41
CA SER A 291 -12.70 -4.81 -25.77
C SER A 291 -14.01 -5.25 -25.10
N ILE A 292 -14.69 -4.34 -24.39
CA ILE A 292 -16.02 -4.57 -23.80
C ILE A 292 -17.05 -4.90 -24.89
N GLU A 293 -17.10 -4.08 -25.95
CA GLU A 293 -18.02 -4.30 -27.08
C GLU A 293 -17.78 -5.66 -27.75
N ARG A 294 -16.52 -6.00 -28.01
CA ARG A 294 -16.15 -7.29 -28.59
C ARG A 294 -16.57 -8.44 -27.69
N PHE A 295 -16.31 -8.33 -26.38
CA PHE A 295 -16.71 -9.33 -25.38
C PHE A 295 -18.22 -9.55 -25.40
N ASN A 296 -19.00 -8.47 -25.30
CA ASN A 296 -20.46 -8.52 -25.23
C ASN A 296 -21.11 -9.11 -26.49
N SER A 297 -20.53 -8.83 -27.66
CA SER A 297 -21.06 -9.29 -28.96
C SER A 297 -20.65 -10.71 -29.32
N ASN A 298 -19.45 -11.16 -28.94
CA ASN A 298 -18.90 -12.44 -29.44
C ASN A 298 -18.65 -13.49 -28.36
N GLN A 299 -18.00 -13.11 -27.25
CA GLN A 299 -17.55 -14.07 -26.24
C GLN A 299 -18.65 -14.37 -25.21
N ARG A 300 -19.42 -13.35 -24.80
CA ARG A 300 -20.47 -13.48 -23.79
C ARG A 300 -21.54 -14.50 -24.18
N SER A 301 -22.00 -14.49 -25.43
CA SER A 301 -23.00 -15.45 -25.93
C SER A 301 -22.49 -16.90 -25.89
N LYS A 302 -21.19 -17.10 -26.11
CA LYS A 302 -20.56 -18.43 -26.01
C LYS A 302 -20.48 -18.90 -24.56
N ILE A 303 -20.12 -18.00 -23.63
CA ILE A 303 -20.08 -18.30 -22.19
C ILE A 303 -21.48 -18.63 -21.65
N ASN A 304 -22.50 -17.88 -22.09
CA ASN A 304 -23.88 -18.10 -21.66
C ASN A 304 -24.57 -19.26 -22.38
N SER A 305 -23.86 -20.01 -23.24
CA SER A 305 -24.46 -21.12 -23.99
C SER A 305 -24.98 -22.19 -23.03
N GLY A 306 -26.26 -22.54 -23.16
CA GLY A 306 -26.94 -23.50 -22.27
C GLY A 306 -27.59 -22.89 -21.03
N TYR A 307 -27.47 -21.57 -20.82
CA TYR A 307 -28.14 -20.85 -19.73
C TYR A 307 -29.25 -19.94 -20.24
N GLU A 308 -30.39 -19.91 -19.53
CA GLU A 308 -31.46 -18.96 -19.80
C GLU A 308 -30.99 -17.51 -19.59
N PRO A 309 -31.36 -16.53 -20.44
CA PRO A 309 -30.84 -15.16 -20.37
C PRO A 309 -30.99 -14.45 -19.02
N GLN A 310 -32.03 -14.81 -18.25
CA GLN A 310 -32.36 -14.27 -16.93
C GLN A 310 -31.91 -15.18 -15.77
N SER A 311 -31.24 -16.29 -16.07
CA SER A 311 -30.70 -17.18 -15.05
C SER A 311 -29.62 -16.46 -14.23
N PRO A 312 -29.49 -16.73 -12.91
CA PRO A 312 -28.34 -16.26 -12.14
C PRO A 312 -27.01 -16.72 -12.75
N TYR A 313 -27.01 -17.81 -13.52
CA TYR A 313 -25.84 -18.34 -14.22
C TYR A 313 -25.55 -17.69 -15.58
N SER A 314 -26.38 -16.74 -16.03
CA SER A 314 -26.19 -16.01 -17.29
C SER A 314 -25.48 -14.69 -17.05
N LEU A 315 -24.30 -14.54 -17.66
CA LEU A 315 -23.50 -13.33 -17.54
C LEU A 315 -24.16 -12.14 -18.26
N GLN A 316 -24.40 -11.08 -17.50
CA GLN A 316 -24.93 -9.84 -18.03
C GLN A 316 -23.86 -9.09 -18.85
N PRO A 317 -24.27 -8.23 -19.81
CA PRO A 317 -23.33 -7.39 -20.54
C PRO A 317 -22.47 -6.54 -19.60
N LEU A 318 -21.19 -6.42 -19.93
CA LEU A 318 -20.30 -5.47 -19.27
C LEU A 318 -20.55 -4.06 -19.82
N THR A 319 -20.53 -3.04 -18.97
CA THR A 319 -20.68 -1.64 -19.41
C THR A 319 -19.47 -0.82 -19.02
N ILE A 320 -19.25 0.30 -19.71
CA ILE A 320 -18.15 1.21 -19.35
C ILE A 320 -18.44 1.89 -18.01
N GLU A 321 -19.71 2.12 -17.69
CA GLU A 321 -20.16 2.68 -16.41
C GLU A 321 -19.84 1.73 -15.25
N ASP A 322 -20.01 0.43 -15.45
CA ASP A 322 -19.64 -0.57 -14.44
C ASP A 322 -18.12 -0.64 -14.25
N LEU A 323 -17.35 -0.46 -15.32
CA LEU A 323 -15.89 -0.36 -15.23
C LEU A 323 -15.47 0.91 -14.49
N ASP A 324 -16.03 2.05 -14.86
CA ASP A 324 -15.69 3.35 -14.24
C ASP A 324 -16.09 3.37 -12.75
N ARG A 325 -17.10 2.61 -12.32
CA ARG A 325 -17.49 2.47 -10.88
C ARG A 325 -16.44 1.78 -10.02
N ILE A 326 -15.68 0.84 -10.58
CA ILE A 326 -14.68 0.08 -9.81
C ILE A 326 -13.29 0.72 -9.89
N VAL A 327 -13.08 1.63 -10.83
CA VAL A 327 -11.84 2.41 -10.96
C VAL A 327 -11.90 3.54 -9.94
N LEU A 328 -11.24 3.35 -8.80
CA LEU A 328 -11.21 4.34 -7.73
C LEU A 328 -10.59 5.66 -8.17
N CYS A 329 -9.54 5.60 -8.99
CA CYS A 329 -8.82 6.76 -9.48
C CYS A 329 -8.00 6.42 -10.72
N GLY A 330 -7.64 7.44 -11.50
CA GLY A 330 -6.78 7.27 -12.67
C GLY A 330 -7.51 6.71 -13.88
N GLN A 331 -6.77 6.05 -14.77
CA GLN A 331 -7.33 5.49 -16.00
C GLN A 331 -7.68 4.01 -15.80
N ALA A 332 -8.88 3.61 -16.25
CA ALA A 332 -9.22 2.20 -16.34
C ALA A 332 -8.16 1.41 -17.13
N THR A 333 -7.89 0.18 -16.71
CA THR A 333 -6.87 -0.69 -17.32
C THR A 333 -7.46 -2.06 -17.61
N GLN A 334 -6.69 -2.93 -18.27
CA GLN A 334 -7.10 -4.32 -18.48
C GLN A 334 -7.26 -5.07 -17.15
N THR A 335 -6.44 -4.75 -16.15
CA THR A 335 -6.58 -5.32 -14.80
C THR A 335 -7.95 -5.01 -14.20
N HIS A 336 -8.41 -3.76 -14.30
CA HIS A 336 -9.76 -3.38 -13.86
C HIS A 336 -10.85 -4.14 -14.63
N LEU A 337 -10.68 -4.38 -15.93
CA LEU A 337 -11.64 -5.20 -16.69
C LEU A 337 -11.72 -6.64 -16.16
N CYS A 338 -10.59 -7.24 -15.80
CA CYS A 338 -10.55 -8.55 -15.15
C CYS A 338 -11.23 -8.53 -13.76
N GLU A 339 -11.01 -7.48 -12.97
CA GLU A 339 -11.67 -7.29 -11.67
C GLU A 339 -13.18 -7.13 -11.82
N LEU A 340 -13.64 -6.37 -12.81
CA LEU A 340 -15.07 -6.25 -13.12
C LEU A 340 -15.68 -7.61 -13.46
N MET A 341 -15.00 -8.39 -14.32
CA MET A 341 -15.46 -9.73 -14.66
C MET A 341 -15.57 -10.61 -13.42
N PHE A 342 -14.54 -10.62 -12.57
CA PHE A 342 -14.56 -11.37 -11.32
C PHE A 342 -15.72 -10.95 -10.42
N LEU A 343 -15.94 -9.65 -10.22
CA LEU A 343 -17.05 -9.15 -9.40
C LEU A 343 -18.42 -9.56 -9.94
N LYS A 344 -18.58 -9.58 -11.25
CA LYS A 344 -19.83 -10.02 -11.90
C LYS A 344 -20.04 -11.53 -11.83
N THR A 345 -18.99 -12.34 -11.65
CA THR A 345 -19.05 -13.80 -11.62
C THR A 345 -18.91 -14.42 -10.23
N ARG A 346 -18.40 -13.70 -9.23
CA ARG A 346 -18.04 -14.28 -7.93
C ARG A 346 -19.26 -14.84 -7.18
N ASP A 347 -20.41 -14.18 -7.34
CA ASP A 347 -21.64 -14.50 -6.62
C ASP A 347 -22.62 -15.32 -7.49
N ILE A 348 -22.16 -15.79 -8.67
CA ILE A 348 -22.81 -16.76 -9.57
C ILE A 348 -22.30 -18.16 -9.22
#